data_AF-A0A836LLD7-F1
#
_entry.id   AF-A0A836LLD7-F1
#
_cell.length_a   1.000
_cell.length_b   1.000
_cell.length_c   1.000
_cell.angle_alpha   90.00
_cell.angle_beta   90.00
_cell.angle_gamma   90.00
#
_symmetry.space_group_name_H-M   'P 1'
#
loop_
_entity.id
_entity.type
_entity.pdbx_description
1 polymer ?
#
loop_
_entity_poly.entity_id
_entity_poly.type
_entity_poly.pdbx_seq_one_letter_code
_entity_poly.pdbx_strand_id
1 'polypeptide(L)'
;MLNASRSSDKASYCLQQAQAAKAAGNAALQAGNPRRASFEYKRVCLYLAEYLPPDVIESASPAALGHSNSSGSDAGGNSGLVQMLQQQRKQPKSAVAAGVAGNESTASTLTETALLNRQEEITQLYATAINNLALAHIKLSRYREGVKCATAVLEQPRLRAALDAGVQRCTPARFSDTPAGKALLRRATCYIGLSDWALAEADLHTLTTTVHGEATCACGADTLDTAVVQLTNAIQKGRQEEAVKEKKMMQRMFA
;
A
#
# COMPACT_ATOMS: atom_id res chain seq x y z
N MET A 1 -22.65 -21.45 21.00
CA MET A 1 -23.00 -20.04 20.75
C MET A 1 -22.11 -19.00 21.47
N LEU A 2 -21.22 -19.36 22.41
CA LEU A 2 -20.37 -18.40 23.16
C LEU A 2 -19.10 -17.89 22.43
N ASN A 3 -18.68 -18.51 21.32
CA ASN A 3 -17.43 -18.14 20.63
C ASN A 3 -17.59 -17.00 19.61
N ALA A 4 -18.76 -16.82 19.02
CA ALA A 4 -18.99 -15.79 18.00
C ALA A 4 -19.01 -14.37 18.60
N SER A 5 -19.59 -14.21 19.79
CA SER A 5 -19.66 -12.92 20.50
C SER A 5 -18.28 -12.43 20.96
N ARG A 6 -17.43 -13.30 21.51
CA ARG A 6 -16.04 -12.94 21.88
C ARG A 6 -15.17 -12.56 20.68
N SER A 7 -15.43 -13.16 19.50
CA SER A 7 -14.70 -12.85 18.27
C SER A 7 -15.09 -11.49 17.69
N SER A 8 -16.36 -11.10 17.80
CA SER A 8 -16.85 -9.78 17.35
C SER A 8 -16.27 -8.63 18.17
N ASP A 9 -16.13 -8.83 19.48
CA ASP A 9 -15.54 -7.84 20.39
C ASP A 9 -14.04 -7.66 20.11
N LYS A 10 -13.32 -8.76 19.85
CA LYS A 10 -11.89 -8.72 19.48
C LYS A 10 -11.67 -8.00 18.14
N ALA A 11 -12.49 -8.29 17.13
CA ALA A 11 -12.42 -7.63 15.83
C ALA A 11 -12.67 -6.11 15.96
N SER A 12 -13.62 -5.73 16.81
CA SER A 12 -13.92 -4.32 17.09
C SER A 12 -12.79 -3.60 17.78
N TYR A 13 -12.20 -4.22 18.79
CA TYR A 13 -11.01 -3.69 19.44
C TYR A 13 -9.84 -3.54 18.47
N CYS A 14 -9.54 -4.56 17.66
CA CYS A 14 -8.45 -4.50 16.68
C CYS A 14 -8.65 -3.38 15.65
N LEU A 15 -9.89 -3.20 15.16
CA LEU A 15 -10.21 -2.12 14.24
C LEU A 15 -10.00 -0.74 14.86
N GLN A 16 -10.47 -0.53 16.10
CA GLN A 16 -10.26 0.72 16.83
C GLN A 16 -8.77 1.02 17.05
N GLN A 17 -7.99 0.00 17.43
CA GLN A 17 -6.54 0.14 17.60
C GLN A 17 -5.82 0.42 16.27
N ALA A 18 -6.26 -0.21 15.18
CA ALA A 18 -5.76 0.05 13.84
C ALA A 18 -6.05 1.50 13.39
N GLN A 19 -7.24 2.02 13.66
CA GLN A 19 -7.59 3.42 13.37
C GLN A 19 -6.73 4.39 14.19
N ALA A 20 -6.54 4.12 15.49
CA ALA A 20 -5.69 4.93 16.37
C ALA A 20 -4.22 4.92 15.90
N ALA A 21 -3.69 3.75 15.53
CA ALA A 21 -2.34 3.61 14.98
C ALA A 21 -2.19 4.37 13.65
N LYS A 22 -3.18 4.30 12.75
CA LYS A 22 -3.18 5.11 11.51
C LYS A 22 -3.12 6.61 11.84
N ALA A 23 -3.94 7.09 12.78
CA ALA A 23 -3.94 8.49 13.18
C ALA A 23 -2.58 8.93 13.76
N ALA A 24 -1.99 8.11 14.63
CA ALA A 24 -0.65 8.34 15.17
C ALA A 24 0.44 8.34 14.09
N GLY A 25 0.34 7.44 13.10
CA GLY A 25 1.25 7.41 11.96
C GLY A 25 1.17 8.66 11.10
N ASN A 26 -0.06 9.14 10.84
CA ASN A 26 -0.27 10.39 10.11
C ASN A 26 0.30 11.60 10.87
N ALA A 27 0.04 11.69 12.18
CA ALA A 27 0.60 12.75 13.02
C ALA A 27 2.14 12.71 13.03
N ALA A 28 2.74 11.52 13.10
CA ALA A 28 4.20 11.36 13.03
C ALA A 28 4.78 11.78 11.67
N LEU A 29 4.10 11.50 10.55
CA LEU A 29 4.53 12.00 9.24
C LEU A 29 4.48 13.52 9.15
N GLN A 30 3.43 14.14 9.68
CA GLN A 30 3.28 15.59 9.71
C GLN A 30 4.34 16.25 10.58
N ALA A 31 4.71 15.62 11.71
CA ALA A 31 5.78 16.06 12.59
C ALA A 31 7.20 15.78 12.03
N GLY A 32 7.34 15.29 10.79
CA GLY A 32 8.65 15.01 10.19
C GLY A 32 9.37 13.79 10.77
N ASN A 33 8.65 12.85 11.41
CA ASN A 33 9.20 11.63 11.98
C ASN A 33 8.78 10.37 11.17
N PRO A 34 9.43 10.10 10.02
CA PRO A 34 9.04 9.00 9.15
C PRO A 34 9.34 7.61 9.75
N ARG A 35 10.29 7.50 10.70
CA ARG A 35 10.55 6.23 11.41
C ARG A 35 9.38 5.86 12.31
N ARG A 36 8.89 6.81 13.09
CA ARG A 36 7.71 6.60 13.94
C ARG A 36 6.46 6.33 13.10
N ALA A 37 6.27 7.07 12.01
CA ALA A 37 5.18 6.82 11.08
C ALA A 37 5.21 5.40 10.51
N SER A 38 6.36 4.95 10.00
CA SER A 38 6.54 3.59 9.47
C SER A 38 6.19 2.53 10.52
N PHE A 39 6.61 2.73 11.78
CA PHE A 39 6.26 1.84 12.89
C PHE A 39 4.73 1.77 13.11
N GLU A 40 4.05 2.90 13.17
CA GLU A 40 2.61 2.93 13.40
C GLU A 40 1.81 2.34 12.23
N TYR A 41 2.19 2.60 10.97
CA TYR A 41 1.53 1.95 9.83
C TYR A 41 1.72 0.44 9.82
N LYS A 42 2.89 -0.07 10.24
CA LYS A 42 3.09 -1.51 10.43
C LYS A 42 2.21 -2.07 11.54
N ARG A 43 1.98 -1.31 12.63
CA ARG A 43 1.01 -1.70 13.67
C ARG A 43 -0.41 -1.83 13.12
N VAL A 44 -0.83 -0.96 12.21
CA VAL A 44 -2.11 -1.11 11.50
C VAL A 44 -2.18 -2.47 10.81
N CYS A 45 -1.15 -2.82 10.02
CA CYS A 45 -1.09 -4.11 9.34
C CYS A 45 -1.16 -5.28 10.32
N LEU A 46 -0.49 -5.19 11.47
CA LEU A 46 -0.52 -6.24 12.51
C LEU A 46 -1.90 -6.41 13.14
N TYR A 47 -2.60 -5.33 13.47
CA TYR A 47 -3.95 -5.42 14.05
C TYR A 47 -4.97 -6.03 13.09
N LEU A 48 -4.80 -5.80 11.79
CA LEU A 48 -5.76 -6.21 10.77
C LEU A 48 -5.43 -7.56 10.10
N ALA A 49 -4.22 -8.10 10.28
CA ALA A 49 -3.74 -9.28 9.56
C ALA A 49 -4.65 -10.52 9.68
N GLU A 50 -5.27 -10.73 10.84
CA GLU A 50 -6.17 -11.86 11.09
C GLU A 50 -7.57 -11.69 10.46
N TYR A 51 -7.89 -10.48 10.01
CA TYR A 51 -9.22 -10.12 9.51
C TYR A 51 -9.21 -9.70 8.04
N LEU A 52 -8.08 -9.88 7.34
CA LEU A 52 -8.01 -9.63 5.91
C LEU A 52 -8.70 -10.75 5.13
N PRO A 53 -9.27 -10.43 3.96
CA PRO A 53 -9.82 -11.46 3.09
C PRO A 53 -8.74 -12.47 2.66
N PRO A 54 -9.07 -13.76 2.48
CA PRO A 54 -8.08 -14.80 2.16
C PRO A 54 -7.27 -14.50 0.89
N ASP A 55 -7.91 -13.99 -0.15
CA ASP A 55 -7.27 -13.58 -1.40
C ASP A 55 -6.29 -12.41 -1.20
N VAL A 56 -6.53 -11.52 -0.24
CA VAL A 56 -5.56 -10.47 0.15
C VAL A 56 -4.40 -11.09 0.92
N ILE A 57 -4.62 -12.12 1.73
CA ILE A 57 -3.55 -12.80 2.49
C ILE A 57 -2.66 -13.63 1.55
N GLU A 58 -3.26 -14.33 0.59
CA GLU A 58 -2.56 -15.19 -0.38
C GLU A 58 -1.75 -14.35 -1.40
N SER A 59 -2.30 -13.21 -1.83
CA SER A 59 -1.61 -12.26 -2.71
C SER A 59 -0.58 -11.40 -1.96
N ALA A 60 -0.78 -11.16 -0.66
CA ALA A 60 0.20 -10.53 0.22
C ALA A 60 1.33 -11.52 0.53
N SER A 61 2.09 -11.88 -0.51
CA SER A 61 3.40 -12.50 -0.37
C SER A 61 4.25 -11.71 0.66
N PRO A 62 5.18 -12.34 1.41
CA PRO A 62 5.90 -11.73 2.54
C PRO A 62 6.71 -10.45 2.23
N ALA A 63 6.68 -10.00 0.97
CA ALA A 63 7.31 -8.81 0.42
C ALA A 63 6.91 -7.52 1.14
N ALA A 64 5.66 -7.34 1.57
CA ALA A 64 5.21 -6.12 2.24
C ALA A 64 5.67 -6.00 3.71
N LEU A 65 6.02 -7.13 4.35
CA LEU A 65 6.35 -7.21 5.78
C LEU A 65 7.84 -7.45 6.08
N GLY A 66 8.70 -7.44 5.06
CA GLY A 66 10.16 -7.41 5.25
C GLY A 66 10.83 -8.77 5.46
N HIS A 67 10.37 -9.85 4.82
CA HIS A 67 11.17 -11.08 4.74
C HIS A 67 12.23 -10.94 3.64
N SER A 68 13.45 -10.58 4.02
CA SER A 68 14.64 -10.74 3.19
C SER A 68 15.25 -12.11 3.44
N ASN A 69 15.01 -13.07 2.54
CA ASN A 69 15.95 -14.18 2.35
C ASN A 69 17.09 -13.68 1.45
N SER A 70 17.98 -12.87 2.02
CA SER A 70 19.27 -12.57 1.42
C SER A 70 20.34 -12.91 2.46
N SER A 71 21.00 -14.05 2.23
CA SER A 71 22.27 -14.41 2.85
C SER A 71 23.26 -13.27 2.63
N GLY A 72 23.46 -12.46 3.68
CA GLY A 72 24.37 -11.33 3.69
C GLY A 72 24.42 -10.79 5.10
N SER A 73 25.47 -11.19 5.82
CA SER A 73 25.80 -10.74 7.17
C SER A 73 25.89 -9.22 7.21
N ASP A 74 25.00 -8.57 7.97
CA ASP A 74 25.31 -7.35 8.72
C ASP A 74 24.29 -7.14 9.84
N ALA A 75 24.83 -6.90 11.03
CA ALA A 75 24.12 -6.84 12.29
C ALA A 75 23.23 -5.59 12.39
N GLY A 76 21.92 -5.81 12.62
CA GLY A 76 20.96 -4.73 12.85
C GLY A 76 19.58 -5.28 13.19
N GLY A 77 19.40 -5.69 14.44
CA GLY A 77 18.24 -6.43 14.94
C GLY A 77 16.89 -5.74 14.66
N ASN A 78 16.01 -6.45 13.95
CA ASN A 78 14.54 -6.32 14.03
C ASN A 78 13.80 -7.55 13.44
N SER A 79 14.46 -8.71 13.33
CA SER A 79 13.88 -9.94 12.73
C SER A 79 13.17 -10.86 13.76
N GLY A 80 13.41 -10.66 15.06
CA GLY A 80 13.02 -11.64 16.09
C GLY A 80 11.51 -11.81 16.32
N LEU A 81 10.71 -10.76 16.14
CA LEU A 81 9.29 -10.78 16.50
C LEU A 81 8.42 -11.44 15.41
N VAL A 82 8.86 -11.40 14.15
CA VAL A 82 8.16 -12.01 13.00
C VAL A 82 8.44 -13.51 12.91
N GLN A 83 9.67 -13.92 13.24
CA GLN A 83 10.07 -15.33 13.25
C GLN A 83 9.35 -16.13 14.36
N MET A 84 9.07 -15.51 15.50
CA MET A 84 8.37 -16.14 16.63
C MET A 84 6.89 -16.47 16.30
N LEU A 85 6.23 -15.67 15.47
CA LEU A 85 4.82 -15.86 15.11
C LEU A 85 4.59 -16.85 13.95
N GLN A 86 5.61 -17.12 13.12
CA GLN A 86 5.52 -18.17 12.09
C GLN A 86 5.54 -19.58 12.69
N GLN A 87 6.16 -19.78 13.87
CA GLN A 87 6.15 -21.08 14.54
C GLN A 87 4.77 -21.46 15.09
N GLN A 88 3.84 -20.51 15.26
CA GLN A 88 2.46 -20.81 15.68
C GLN A 88 1.51 -21.17 14.53
N ARG A 89 1.95 -21.09 13.26
CA ARG A 89 1.11 -21.35 12.06
C ARG A 89 1.11 -22.82 11.57
N LYS A 90 1.84 -23.73 12.21
CA LYS A 90 1.85 -25.17 11.84
C LYS A 90 0.84 -25.99 12.66
N GLN A 91 -0.45 -25.79 12.44
CA GLN A 91 -1.48 -26.81 12.72
C GLN A 91 -2.64 -26.63 11.72
N PRO A 92 -2.96 -27.63 10.87
CA PRO A 92 -4.16 -27.58 10.05
C PRO A 92 -5.36 -28.09 10.88
N LYS A 93 -6.48 -27.37 10.87
CA LYS A 93 -7.76 -27.90 11.35
C LYS A 93 -8.83 -27.69 10.29
N SER A 94 -9.20 -28.80 9.64
CA SER A 94 -10.36 -28.93 8.78
C SER A 94 -11.65 -29.02 9.61
N ALA A 95 -12.74 -28.44 9.11
CA ALA A 95 -14.13 -28.75 9.46
C ALA A 95 -15.01 -28.10 8.37
N VAL A 96 -15.39 -28.84 7.32
CA VAL A 96 -16.63 -29.62 7.15
C VAL A 96 -17.90 -28.76 7.13
N ALA A 97 -18.53 -28.75 5.95
CA ALA A 97 -19.83 -28.17 5.66
C ALA A 97 -20.98 -28.96 6.32
N ALA A 98 -22.01 -28.25 6.76
CA ALA A 98 -23.36 -28.79 6.93
C ALA A 98 -24.37 -27.64 6.81
N GLY A 99 -25.27 -27.74 5.83
CA GLY A 99 -26.39 -26.82 5.67
C GLY A 99 -27.56 -27.21 6.58
N VAL A 100 -28.37 -26.22 6.96
CA VAL A 100 -29.77 -26.39 7.35
C VAL A 100 -30.53 -25.14 6.91
N ALA A 101 -31.55 -25.33 6.08
CA ALA A 101 -32.49 -24.31 5.63
C ALA A 101 -33.65 -24.17 6.62
N GLY A 102 -34.10 -22.95 6.88
CA GLY A 102 -35.40 -22.67 7.49
C GLY A 102 -35.50 -21.36 8.27
N ASN A 103 -36.14 -20.35 7.66
CA ASN A 103 -36.79 -19.16 8.27
C ASN A 103 -35.95 -18.10 9.03
N GLU A 104 -35.11 -17.31 8.35
CA GLU A 104 -34.48 -16.09 8.95
C GLU A 104 -34.22 -14.93 7.94
N SER A 105 -34.99 -14.81 6.85
CA SER A 105 -34.60 -14.04 5.65
C SER A 105 -34.24 -12.55 5.85
N THR A 106 -34.79 -11.84 6.83
CA THR A 106 -34.50 -10.41 7.10
C THR A 106 -33.45 -10.17 8.18
N ALA A 107 -33.30 -11.07 9.16
CA ALA A 107 -32.28 -10.97 10.20
C ALA A 107 -30.91 -11.47 9.69
N SER A 108 -30.90 -12.50 8.83
CA SER A 108 -29.68 -13.01 8.18
C SER A 108 -29.09 -12.01 7.19
N THR A 109 -29.92 -11.26 6.45
CA THR A 109 -29.44 -10.23 5.50
C THR A 109 -28.86 -9.00 6.21
N LEU A 110 -29.44 -8.56 7.33
CA LEU A 110 -28.92 -7.45 8.13
C LEU A 110 -27.57 -7.80 8.81
N THR A 111 -27.37 -9.06 9.18
CA THR A 111 -26.11 -9.52 9.77
C THR A 111 -25.03 -9.77 8.71
N GLU A 112 -25.40 -10.29 7.54
CA GLU A 112 -24.49 -10.47 6.40
C GLU A 112 -23.98 -9.13 5.85
N THR A 113 -24.86 -8.15 5.67
CA THR A 113 -24.49 -6.79 5.23
C THR A 113 -23.56 -6.09 6.24
N ALA A 114 -23.80 -6.23 7.54
CA ALA A 114 -22.92 -5.68 8.57
C ALA A 114 -21.51 -6.30 8.55
N LEU A 115 -21.40 -7.61 8.27
CA LEU A 115 -20.11 -8.29 8.14
C LEU A 115 -19.35 -7.83 6.88
N LEU A 116 -20.05 -7.69 5.76
CA LEU A 116 -19.45 -7.19 4.51
C LEU A 116 -18.94 -5.76 4.66
N ASN A 117 -19.77 -4.85 5.21
CA ASN A 117 -19.36 -3.47 5.48
C ASN A 117 -18.12 -3.41 6.38
N ARG A 118 -18.05 -4.30 7.37
CA ARG A 118 -16.89 -4.38 8.27
C ARG A 118 -15.64 -4.89 7.56
N GLN A 119 -15.79 -5.87 6.68
CA GLN A 119 -14.70 -6.39 5.87
C GLN A 119 -14.14 -5.33 4.91
N GLU A 120 -15.02 -4.52 4.32
CA GLU A 120 -14.65 -3.38 3.48
C GLU A 120 -13.86 -2.34 4.27
N GLU A 121 -14.33 -1.97 5.47
CA GLU A 121 -13.64 -1.00 6.33
C GLU A 121 -12.22 -1.48 6.70
N ILE A 122 -12.08 -2.76 7.06
CA ILE A 122 -10.78 -3.38 7.38
C ILE A 122 -9.85 -3.33 6.16
N THR A 123 -10.37 -3.72 4.99
CA THR A 123 -9.60 -3.78 3.74
C THR A 123 -9.15 -2.38 3.31
N GLN A 124 -10.05 -1.38 3.42
CA GLN A 124 -9.77 0.01 3.12
C GLN A 124 -8.71 0.59 4.07
N LEU A 125 -8.82 0.31 5.37
CA LEU A 125 -7.88 0.78 6.37
C LEU A 125 -6.48 0.20 6.12
N TYR A 126 -6.40 -1.09 5.77
CA TYR A 126 -5.17 -1.77 5.41
C TYR A 126 -4.54 -1.21 4.13
N ALA A 127 -5.32 -1.06 3.05
CA ALA A 127 -4.84 -0.49 1.79
C ALA A 127 -4.30 0.94 1.98
N THR A 128 -5.01 1.76 2.76
CA THR A 128 -4.57 3.13 3.09
C THR A 128 -3.26 3.12 3.89
N ALA A 129 -3.12 2.22 4.85
CA ALA A 129 -1.92 2.11 5.67
C ALA A 129 -0.70 1.68 4.86
N ILE A 130 -0.83 0.70 3.95
CA ILE A 130 0.26 0.30 3.06
C ILE A 130 0.66 1.45 2.13
N ASN A 131 -0.33 2.16 1.57
CA ASN A 131 -0.05 3.30 0.71
C ASN A 131 0.75 4.38 1.48
N ASN A 132 0.36 4.70 2.72
CA ASN A 132 1.10 5.65 3.56
C ASN A 132 2.46 5.12 4.04
N LEU A 133 2.59 3.81 4.22
CA LEU A 133 3.87 3.17 4.52
C LEU A 133 4.86 3.34 3.35
N ALA A 134 4.39 3.31 2.09
CA ALA A 134 5.22 3.63 0.93
C ALA A 134 5.79 5.07 1.01
N LEU A 135 4.97 6.04 1.41
CA LEU A 135 5.43 7.42 1.64
C LEU A 135 6.46 7.53 2.78
N ALA A 136 6.24 6.80 3.88
CA ALA A 136 7.22 6.74 4.97
C ALA A 136 8.55 6.15 4.50
N HIS A 137 8.52 5.11 3.65
CA HIS A 137 9.71 4.51 3.06
C HIS A 137 10.48 5.45 2.13
N ILE A 138 9.79 6.24 1.30
CA ILE A 138 10.41 7.30 0.50
C ILE A 138 11.17 8.29 1.38
N LYS A 139 10.55 8.77 2.46
CA LYS A 139 11.17 9.70 3.42
C LYS A 139 12.35 9.09 4.21
N LEU A 140 12.48 7.76 4.20
CA LEU A 140 13.59 7.03 4.81
C LEU A 140 14.64 6.57 3.78
N SER A 141 14.50 6.96 2.51
CA SER A 141 15.32 6.47 1.39
C SER A 141 15.34 4.95 1.25
N ARG A 142 14.27 4.28 1.70
CA ARG A 142 14.06 2.82 1.60
C ARG A 142 13.23 2.51 0.37
N TYR A 143 13.79 2.82 -0.81
CA TYR A 143 13.03 2.84 -2.06
C TYR A 143 12.53 1.46 -2.47
N ARG A 144 13.30 0.38 -2.24
CA ARG A 144 12.87 -1.00 -2.57
C ARG A 144 11.62 -1.40 -1.78
N GLU A 145 11.55 -1.07 -0.50
CA GLU A 145 10.39 -1.33 0.34
C GLU A 145 9.20 -0.43 -0.05
N GLY A 146 9.48 0.81 -0.45
CA GLY A 146 8.49 1.73 -1.00
C GLY A 146 7.81 1.17 -2.26
N VAL A 147 8.59 0.63 -3.20
CA VAL A 147 8.06 -0.06 -4.40
C VAL A 147 7.17 -1.22 -3.99
N LYS A 148 7.63 -2.11 -3.10
CA LYS A 148 6.82 -3.26 -2.64
C LYS A 148 5.48 -2.84 -2.06
N CYS A 149 5.47 -1.79 -1.24
CA CYS A 149 4.22 -1.28 -0.65
C CYS A 149 3.28 -0.74 -1.72
N ALA A 150 3.77 0.13 -2.61
CA ALA A 150 2.93 0.73 -3.64
C ALA A 150 2.41 -0.30 -4.64
N THR A 151 3.26 -1.23 -5.06
CA THR A 151 2.90 -2.35 -5.94
C THR A 151 1.83 -3.24 -5.32
N ALA A 152 1.95 -3.62 -4.04
CA ALA A 152 0.96 -4.44 -3.36
C ALA A 152 -0.45 -3.83 -3.40
N VAL A 153 -0.57 -2.50 -3.31
CA VAL A 153 -1.86 -1.81 -3.36
C VAL A 153 -2.39 -1.66 -4.78
N LEU A 154 -1.49 -1.47 -5.76
CA LEU A 154 -1.87 -1.25 -7.16
C LEU A 154 -2.24 -2.55 -7.88
N GLU A 155 -1.55 -3.64 -7.59
CA GLU A 155 -1.71 -4.92 -8.29
C GLU A 155 -2.80 -5.80 -7.68
N GLN A 156 -3.07 -5.67 -6.37
CA GLN A 156 -4.11 -6.48 -5.74
C GLN A 156 -5.50 -5.85 -5.95
N PRO A 157 -6.43 -6.49 -6.69
CA PRO A 157 -7.69 -5.86 -7.10
C PRO A 157 -8.57 -5.40 -5.93
N ARG A 158 -8.64 -6.19 -4.85
CA ARG A 158 -9.42 -5.81 -3.65
C ARG A 158 -8.82 -4.63 -2.90
N LEU A 159 -7.49 -4.54 -2.82
CA LEU A 159 -6.84 -3.39 -2.19
C LEU A 159 -7.01 -2.15 -3.04
N ARG A 160 -6.89 -2.29 -4.37
CA ARG A 160 -7.13 -1.22 -5.34
C ARG A 160 -8.55 -0.67 -5.22
N ALA A 161 -9.56 -1.55 -5.25
CA ALA A 161 -10.97 -1.19 -5.14
C ALA A 161 -11.29 -0.53 -3.78
N ALA A 162 -10.79 -1.10 -2.68
CA ALA A 162 -11.01 -0.53 -1.34
C ALA A 162 -10.36 0.86 -1.18
N LEU A 163 -9.22 1.08 -1.85
CA LEU A 163 -8.53 2.37 -1.84
C LEU A 163 -9.34 3.45 -2.59
N ASP A 164 -9.98 3.08 -3.70
CA ASP A 164 -10.81 4.00 -4.50
C ASP A 164 -12.18 4.26 -3.85
N ALA A 165 -12.77 3.27 -3.17
CA ALA A 165 -14.03 3.43 -2.44
C ALA A 165 -13.96 4.52 -1.35
N GLY A 166 -12.78 4.78 -0.78
CA GLY A 166 -12.57 5.83 0.22
C GLY A 166 -12.68 7.27 -0.30
N VAL A 167 -12.75 7.47 -1.62
CA VAL A 167 -12.74 8.79 -2.28
C VAL A 167 -14.13 9.42 -2.35
N GLN A 168 -15.20 8.69 -2.03
CA GLN A 168 -16.60 9.10 -2.19
C GLN A 168 -17.04 10.37 -1.42
N ARG A 169 -16.14 11.08 -0.73
CA ARG A 169 -16.42 12.33 0.00
C ARG A 169 -15.84 13.60 -0.62
N CYS A 170 -14.97 13.51 -1.63
CA CYS A 170 -14.46 14.67 -2.37
C CYS A 170 -14.19 14.27 -3.83
N THR A 171 -14.76 14.98 -4.80
CA THR A 171 -14.39 14.81 -6.21
C THR A 171 -12.95 15.27 -6.40
N PRO A 172 -12.01 14.35 -6.71
CA PRO A 172 -10.61 14.73 -6.90
C PRO A 172 -10.51 15.58 -8.18
N ALA A 173 -9.83 16.71 -8.09
CA ALA A 173 -9.63 17.59 -9.25
C ALA A 173 -8.75 16.92 -10.33
N ARG A 174 -7.85 16.01 -9.92
CA ARG A 174 -6.95 15.28 -10.81
C ARG A 174 -6.83 13.81 -10.39
N PHE A 175 -6.56 12.92 -11.34
CA PHE A 175 -6.32 11.52 -11.04
C PHE A 175 -5.15 11.32 -10.05
N SER A 176 -4.11 12.16 -10.13
CA SER A 176 -2.98 12.12 -9.20
C SER A 176 -3.35 12.46 -7.75
N ASP A 177 -4.47 13.13 -7.51
CA ASP A 177 -4.99 13.42 -6.17
C ASP A 177 -5.72 12.22 -5.55
N THR A 178 -6.15 11.26 -6.38
CA THR A 178 -6.74 10.02 -5.91
C THR A 178 -5.71 9.22 -5.10
N PRO A 179 -6.15 8.39 -4.14
CA PRO A 179 -5.28 7.45 -3.46
C PRO A 179 -4.48 6.55 -4.42
N ALA A 180 -5.08 6.16 -5.54
CA ALA A 180 -4.46 5.44 -6.64
C ALA A 180 -3.29 6.20 -7.26
N GLY A 181 -3.57 7.43 -7.68
CA GLY A 181 -2.60 8.31 -8.30
C GLY A 181 -1.46 8.62 -7.35
N LYS A 182 -1.76 8.80 -6.05
CA LYS A 182 -0.75 8.92 -5.00
C LYS A 182 0.11 7.67 -4.88
N ALA A 183 -0.45 6.47 -5.00
CA ALA A 183 0.33 5.22 -4.98
C ALA A 183 1.27 5.13 -6.20
N LEU A 184 0.81 5.50 -7.39
CA LEU A 184 1.65 5.58 -8.60
C LEU A 184 2.77 6.62 -8.45
N LEU A 185 2.46 7.83 -7.98
CA LEU A 185 3.46 8.87 -7.71
C LEU A 185 4.52 8.40 -6.71
N ARG A 186 4.09 7.70 -5.65
CA ARG A 186 5.00 7.13 -4.64
C ARG A 186 5.89 6.05 -5.25
N ARG A 187 5.36 5.18 -6.11
CA ARG A 187 6.13 4.13 -6.79
C ARG A 187 7.12 4.71 -7.79
N ALA A 188 6.69 5.67 -8.62
CA ALA A 188 7.56 6.42 -9.54
C ALA A 188 8.71 7.12 -8.80
N THR A 189 8.41 7.76 -7.66
CA THR A 189 9.44 8.39 -6.81
C THR A 189 10.47 7.37 -6.31
N CYS A 190 10.03 6.16 -5.96
CA CYS A 190 10.95 5.09 -5.56
C CYS A 190 11.81 4.60 -6.73
N TYR A 191 11.24 4.44 -7.92
CA TYR A 191 12.01 4.06 -9.11
C TYR A 191 13.06 5.10 -9.49
N ILE A 192 12.73 6.39 -9.41
CA ILE A 192 13.72 7.48 -9.56
C ILE A 192 14.84 7.34 -8.52
N GLY A 193 14.51 7.05 -7.26
CA GLY A 193 15.51 6.82 -6.21
C GLY A 193 16.38 5.57 -6.42
N LEU A 194 15.98 4.66 -7.31
CA LEU A 194 16.71 3.45 -7.69
C LEU A 194 17.41 3.57 -9.05
N SER A 195 17.32 4.74 -9.72
CA SER A 195 17.73 4.93 -11.13
C SER A 195 16.98 4.04 -12.14
N ASP A 196 15.80 3.52 -11.78
CA ASP A 196 14.97 2.71 -12.68
C ASP A 196 14.07 3.63 -13.55
N TRP A 197 14.69 4.41 -14.44
CA TRP A 197 14.01 5.48 -15.20
C TRP A 197 12.82 5.01 -16.03
N ALA A 198 12.94 3.84 -16.67
CA ALA A 198 11.89 3.30 -17.54
C ALA A 198 10.62 2.93 -16.76
N LEU A 199 10.77 2.37 -15.56
CA LEU A 199 9.63 2.02 -14.70
C LEU A 199 8.97 3.27 -14.10
N ALA A 200 9.78 4.29 -13.76
CA ALA A 200 9.25 5.59 -13.33
C ALA A 200 8.40 6.25 -14.43
N GLU A 201 8.88 6.23 -15.67
CA GLU A 201 8.15 6.77 -16.84
C GLU A 201 6.84 6.03 -17.10
N ALA A 202 6.82 4.70 -16.97
CA ALA A 202 5.60 3.92 -17.14
C ALA A 202 4.50 4.31 -16.13
N ASP A 203 4.89 4.55 -14.87
CA ASP A 203 3.97 5.03 -13.83
C ASP A 203 3.48 6.46 -14.12
N LEU A 204 4.36 7.36 -14.58
CA LEU A 204 3.97 8.72 -14.97
C LEU A 204 3.07 8.74 -16.21
N HIS A 205 3.33 7.88 -17.20
CA HIS A 205 2.51 7.72 -18.39
C HIS A 205 1.10 7.23 -18.03
N THR A 206 0.99 6.34 -17.05
CA THR A 206 -0.31 5.90 -16.52
C THR A 206 -1.07 7.10 -15.94
N LEU A 207 -0.42 7.95 -15.16
CA LEU A 207 -1.03 9.15 -14.57
C LEU A 207 -1.50 10.18 -15.61
N THR A 208 -0.80 10.30 -16.73
CA THR A 208 -1.17 11.25 -17.80
C THR A 208 -2.23 10.67 -18.74
N THR A 209 -2.19 9.37 -19.05
CA THR A 209 -3.15 8.72 -19.95
C THR A 209 -4.56 8.68 -19.35
N THR A 210 -4.67 8.42 -18.04
CA THR A 210 -5.97 8.41 -17.33
C THR A 210 -6.66 9.77 -17.32
N VAL A 211 -5.93 10.87 -17.53
CA VAL A 211 -6.51 12.23 -17.65
C VAL A 211 -7.15 12.46 -19.03
N HIS A 212 -6.71 11.73 -20.06
CA HIS A 212 -7.19 11.91 -21.43
C HIS A 212 -8.33 10.93 -21.82
N GLY A 213 -8.60 9.92 -20.98
CA GLY A 213 -9.57 8.84 -21.26
C GLY A 213 -10.98 9.04 -20.70
N GLU A 214 -11.20 9.99 -19.79
CA GLU A 214 -12.52 10.32 -19.23
C GLU A 214 -12.93 11.75 -19.64
N ALA A 215 -13.71 11.84 -20.72
CA ALA A 215 -14.58 12.94 -21.13
C ALA A 215 -14.12 14.41 -20.96
N THR A 216 -13.84 15.03 -22.11
CA THR A 216 -14.37 16.34 -22.55
C THR A 216 -15.23 17.09 -21.51
N CYS A 217 -14.63 18.05 -20.82
CA CYS A 217 -15.32 19.28 -20.40
C CYS A 217 -14.36 20.44 -20.64
N ALA A 218 -14.71 21.24 -21.66
CA ALA A 218 -14.06 22.48 -21.99
C ALA A 218 -14.26 23.48 -20.84
N CYS A 219 -13.27 23.59 -19.94
CA CYS A 219 -12.93 24.81 -19.19
C CYS A 219 -11.75 24.53 -18.25
N GLY A 220 -10.61 25.15 -18.52
CA GLY A 220 -9.51 25.28 -17.56
C GLY A 220 -8.25 24.47 -17.91
N ALA A 221 -7.42 25.08 -18.76
CA ALA A 221 -5.99 24.86 -18.99
C ALA A 221 -5.32 23.57 -18.43
N ASP A 222 -4.70 22.84 -19.37
CA ASP A 222 -3.71 21.75 -19.26
C ASP A 222 -2.57 22.00 -18.27
N THR A 223 -2.91 22.20 -17.00
CA THR A 223 -1.94 22.30 -15.93
C THR A 223 -1.67 20.89 -15.45
N LEU A 224 -0.69 20.24 -16.10
CA LEU A 224 -0.12 18.99 -15.62
C LEU A 224 0.16 19.11 -14.11
N ASP A 225 -0.10 18.02 -13.39
CA ASP A 225 0.19 17.98 -11.96
C ASP A 225 1.65 18.37 -11.71
N THR A 226 1.86 19.35 -10.84
CA THR A 226 3.18 19.82 -10.43
C THR A 226 4.08 18.66 -9.99
N ALA A 227 3.52 17.65 -9.32
CA ALA A 227 4.27 16.47 -8.93
C ALA A 227 4.75 15.66 -10.15
N VAL A 228 3.88 15.45 -11.14
CA VAL A 228 4.22 14.75 -12.39
C VAL A 228 5.31 15.51 -13.14
N VAL A 229 5.18 16.84 -13.28
CA VAL A 229 6.19 17.69 -13.95
C VAL A 229 7.54 17.60 -13.23
N GLN A 230 7.56 17.68 -11.89
CA GLN A 230 8.78 17.57 -11.11
C GLN A 230 9.48 16.22 -11.31
N LEU A 231 8.71 15.11 -11.29
CA LEU A 231 9.26 13.77 -11.48
C LEU A 231 9.77 13.57 -12.92
N THR A 232 9.06 14.06 -13.93
CA THR A 232 9.53 14.03 -15.33
C THR A 232 10.87 14.76 -15.49
N ASN A 233 10.99 15.95 -14.89
CA ASN A 233 12.25 16.71 -14.92
C ASN A 233 13.38 15.96 -14.18
N ALA A 234 13.07 15.30 -13.06
CA ALA A 234 14.04 14.50 -12.31
C ALA A 234 14.57 13.32 -13.14
N ILE A 235 13.70 12.64 -13.88
CA ILE A 235 14.08 11.52 -14.77
C ILE A 235 15.00 12.02 -15.88
N GLN A 236 14.61 13.12 -16.56
CA GLN A 236 15.41 13.68 -17.65
C GLN A 236 16.81 14.09 -17.18
N LYS A 237 16.88 14.74 -16.02
CA LYS A 237 18.16 15.12 -15.40
C LYS A 237 18.99 13.87 -15.03
N GLY A 238 18.37 12.86 -14.43
CA GLY A 238 19.04 11.61 -14.05
C GLY A 238 19.69 10.90 -15.24
N ARG A 239 18.97 10.78 -16.36
CA ARG A 239 19.50 10.19 -17.61
C ARG A 239 20.68 10.98 -18.18
N GLN A 240 20.60 12.31 -18.18
CA GLN A 240 21.71 13.16 -18.64
C GLN A 240 22.96 12.94 -17.79
N GLU A 241 22.82 12.86 -16.47
CA GLU A 241 23.93 12.61 -15.57
C GLU A 241 24.55 11.22 -15.77
N GLU A 242 23.74 10.19 -16.01
CA GLU A 242 24.24 8.85 -16.34
C GLU A 242 24.98 8.80 -17.67
N ALA A 243 24.45 9.43 -18.73
CA ALA A 243 25.12 9.51 -20.03
C ALA A 243 26.47 10.25 -19.93
N VAL A 244 26.54 11.32 -19.13
CA VAL A 244 27.80 12.04 -18.88
C VAL A 244 28.81 11.16 -18.13
N LYS A 245 28.36 10.40 -17.12
CA LYS A 245 29.21 9.45 -16.37
C LYS A 245 29.72 8.34 -17.28
N GLU A 246 28.86 7.77 -18.11
CA GLU A 246 29.20 6.73 -19.07
C GLU A 246 30.23 7.23 -20.09
N LYS A 247 30.00 8.41 -20.68
CA LYS A 247 30.96 9.05 -21.60
C LYS A 247 32.32 9.25 -20.95
N LYS A 248 32.36 9.72 -19.70
CA LYS A 248 33.60 9.91 -18.95
C LYS A 248 34.29 8.57 -18.62
N MET A 249 33.52 7.53 -18.35
CA MET A 249 34.04 6.19 -18.13
C MET A 249 34.67 5.63 -19.42
N MET A 250 33.97 5.75 -20.57
CA MET A 250 34.51 5.34 -21.87
C MET A 250 35.82 6.05 -22.20
N GLN A 251 35.87 7.38 -22.02
CA GLN A 251 37.11 8.15 -22.26
C GLN A 251 38.30 7.65 -21.43
N ARG A 252 38.07 7.17 -20.20
CA ARG A 252 39.12 6.61 -19.35
C ARG A 252 39.52 5.18 -19.72
N MET A 253 38.62 4.41 -20.35
CA MET A 253 38.92 3.05 -20.80
C MET A 253 39.73 3.04 -22.09
N PHE A 254 39.69 4.11 -22.88
CA PHE A 254 40.36 4.23 -24.19
C PHE A 254 41.52 5.24 -24.23
N ALA A 255 41.92 5.80 -23.08
CA ALA A 255 43.08 6.69 -22.93
C ALA A 255 44.20 5.95 -22.20
#